data_AF-A0A1X1GZ83-F1
#
_entry.id   AF-A0A1X1GZ83-F1
#
_cell.length_a   1.000
_cell.length_b   1.000
_cell.length_c   1.000
_cell.angle_alpha   90.00
_cell.angle_beta   90.00
_cell.angle_gamma   90.00
#
_symmetry.space_group_name_H-M   'P 1'
#
loop_
_entity.id
_entity.type
_entity.pdbx_description
1 polymer ?
#
loop_
_entity_poly.entity_id
_entity_poly.type
_entity_poly.pdbx_seq_one_letter_code
_entity_poly.pdbx_strand_id
1 'polypeptide(L)'
;MRLYIKGDYTRKVSFGYRELAWKMWFKERNGKKISFSNVGDDEMLQNDFYLSLRLDKWGASGSRWKDVKAKGGSAINSQKYENIDLDYEGSYESDGREKGAYLRIASNYLDVLTVDKRAMYIMALEIATAIDGKISEDDKKTWLTIEEFKEKHQDILSLTFDEANEMSLEEIQIIDAIDEPIWEELDRKREEYIRIHGEVELDDEEDE
;
A
#
# COMPACT_ATOMS: atom_id res chain seq x y z
N MET A 1 -6.52 -0.88 6.81
CA MET A 1 -6.28 -2.28 6.46
C MET A 1 -4.79 -2.48 6.46
N ARG A 2 -4.33 -3.63 6.98
CA ARG A 2 -2.91 -3.93 7.09
C ARG A 2 -2.64 -5.40 6.81
N LEU A 3 -1.53 -5.67 6.14
CA LEU A 3 -0.98 -6.98 5.89
C LEU A 3 0.46 -7.00 6.37
N TYR A 4 0.94 -8.16 6.82
CA TYR A 4 2.32 -8.34 7.24
C TYR A 4 2.97 -9.44 6.41
N ILE A 5 4.26 -9.28 6.10
CA ILE A 5 5.03 -10.26 5.36
C ILE A 5 6.28 -10.63 6.15
N LYS A 6 6.48 -11.93 6.34
CA LYS A 6 7.73 -12.50 6.84
C LYS A 6 8.39 -13.33 5.76
N GLY A 7 9.70 -13.19 5.57
CA GLY A 7 10.44 -13.93 4.56
C GLY A 7 11.95 -13.75 4.69
N ASP A 8 12.67 -14.16 3.67
CA ASP A 8 14.11 -13.97 3.56
C ASP A 8 14.43 -12.57 3.01
N TYR A 9 14.64 -11.62 3.92
CA TYR A 9 14.97 -10.22 3.62
C TYR A 9 16.34 -10.02 2.98
N THR A 10 17.16 -11.06 2.83
CA THR A 10 18.41 -10.98 2.08
C THR A 10 18.19 -11.05 0.56
N ARG A 11 16.98 -11.45 0.13
CA ARG A 11 16.59 -11.52 -1.27
C ARG A 11 16.14 -10.16 -1.76
N LYS A 12 16.49 -9.83 -3.01
CA LYS A 12 16.02 -8.64 -3.70
C LYS A 12 14.82 -8.96 -4.57
N VAL A 13 13.89 -8.02 -4.69
CA VAL A 13 12.85 -8.08 -5.73
C VAL A 13 13.48 -7.94 -7.11
N SER A 14 12.99 -8.69 -8.10
CA SER A 14 13.53 -8.68 -9.46
C SER A 14 12.88 -7.63 -10.38
N PHE A 15 12.03 -6.77 -9.82
CA PHE A 15 11.20 -5.81 -10.54
C PHE A 15 11.30 -4.44 -9.87
N GLY A 16 11.10 -3.39 -10.67
CA GLY A 16 11.03 -2.01 -10.16
C GLY A 16 9.63 -1.62 -9.69
N TYR A 17 9.52 -0.45 -9.03
CA TYR A 17 8.24 0.05 -8.48
C TYR A 17 7.17 0.20 -9.56
N ARG A 18 7.58 0.57 -10.78
CA ARG A 18 6.66 0.74 -11.92
C ARG A 18 6.10 -0.58 -12.42
N GLU A 19 6.92 -1.63 -12.45
CA GLU A 19 6.45 -2.97 -12.82
C GLU A 19 5.51 -3.51 -11.73
N LEU A 20 5.83 -3.30 -10.45
CA LEU A 20 4.95 -3.63 -9.33
C LEU A 20 3.59 -2.93 -9.47
N ALA A 21 3.58 -1.61 -9.72
CA ALA A 21 2.35 -0.84 -9.95
C ALA A 21 1.53 -1.39 -11.14
N TRP A 22 2.18 -1.83 -12.22
CA TRP A 22 1.49 -2.47 -13.34
C TRP A 22 0.85 -3.80 -13.00
N LYS A 23 1.49 -4.60 -12.13
CA LYS A 23 0.93 -5.85 -11.64
C LYS A 23 -0.27 -5.58 -10.72
N MET A 24 -0.13 -4.62 -9.80
CA MET A 24 -1.19 -4.22 -8.86
C MET A 24 -2.47 -3.77 -9.57
N TRP A 25 -2.34 -2.86 -10.55
CA TRP A 25 -3.47 -2.27 -11.23
C TRP A 25 -3.59 -2.79 -12.66
N PHE A 26 -2.79 -2.26 -13.57
CA PHE A 26 -2.68 -2.64 -14.98
C PHE A 26 -1.55 -1.84 -15.64
N LYS A 27 -1.09 -2.21 -16.84
CA LYS A 27 -0.07 -1.44 -17.58
C LYS A 27 -0.68 -0.32 -18.43
N GLU A 28 -1.74 -0.67 -19.16
CA GLU A 28 -2.38 0.19 -20.16
C GLU A 28 -3.86 -0.15 -20.28
N ARG A 29 -4.72 0.87 -20.46
CA ARG A 29 -6.16 0.73 -20.72
C ARG A 29 -6.56 1.71 -21.81
N ASN A 30 -7.32 1.26 -22.80
CA ASN A 30 -7.80 2.10 -23.92
C ASN A 30 -6.68 2.90 -24.62
N GLY A 31 -5.50 2.30 -24.83
CA GLY A 31 -4.36 2.98 -25.47
C GLY A 31 -3.60 3.95 -24.56
N LYS A 32 -3.94 4.04 -23.26
CA LYS A 32 -3.35 4.96 -22.29
C LYS A 32 -2.67 4.20 -21.16
N LYS A 33 -1.40 4.53 -20.90
CA LYS A 33 -0.65 3.99 -19.76
C LYS A 33 -1.29 4.44 -18.46
N ILE A 34 -1.14 3.63 -17.42
CA ILE A 34 -1.57 4.04 -16.09
C ILE A 34 -0.79 5.26 -15.61
N SER A 35 -1.49 6.09 -14.85
CA SER A 35 -0.92 7.17 -14.08
C SER A 35 -1.03 6.82 -12.60
N PHE A 36 0.02 7.03 -11.85
CA PHE A 36 0.08 6.81 -10.40
C PHE A 36 1.14 7.74 -9.81
N SER A 37 1.01 8.05 -8.53
CA SER A 37 2.03 8.72 -7.74
C SER A 37 2.83 7.67 -6.97
N ASN A 38 4.11 7.93 -6.74
CA ASN A 38 4.96 7.11 -5.90
C ASN A 38 5.83 7.96 -4.97
N VAL A 39 6.08 7.44 -3.77
CA VAL A 39 7.24 7.78 -2.94
C VAL A 39 8.13 6.54 -2.90
N GLY A 40 9.44 6.76 -2.91
CA GLY A 40 10.43 5.71 -3.10
C GLY A 40 10.67 5.37 -4.57
N ASP A 41 11.80 4.75 -4.85
CA ASP A 41 12.26 4.37 -6.17
C ASP A 41 12.67 2.89 -6.22
N ASP A 42 13.31 2.47 -7.30
CA ASP A 42 13.75 1.08 -7.46
C ASP A 42 14.84 0.70 -6.44
N GLU A 43 15.65 1.65 -5.98
CA GLU A 43 16.70 1.41 -4.99
C GLU A 43 16.10 1.22 -3.60
N MET A 44 15.22 2.13 -3.18
CA MET A 44 14.49 2.04 -1.91
C MET A 44 13.62 0.78 -1.84
N LEU A 45 12.98 0.39 -2.95
CA LEU A 45 12.24 -0.88 -3.00
C LEU A 45 13.16 -2.09 -2.81
N GLN A 46 14.34 -2.11 -3.44
CA GLN A 46 15.24 -3.28 -3.40
C GLN A 46 16.06 -3.40 -2.12
N ASN A 47 16.44 -2.27 -1.52
CA ASN A 47 17.32 -2.25 -0.35
C ASN A 47 16.51 -2.15 0.95
N ASP A 48 15.41 -1.40 0.93
CA ASP A 48 14.67 -1.05 2.14
C ASP A 48 13.22 -1.55 2.13
N PHE A 49 12.76 -2.15 1.03
CA PHE A 49 11.34 -2.50 0.82
C PHE A 49 10.42 -1.32 1.14
N TYR A 50 10.79 -0.13 0.68
CA TYR A 50 10.03 1.08 0.96
C TYR A 50 9.38 1.63 -0.30
N LEU A 51 8.06 1.76 -0.28
CA LEU A 51 7.27 2.43 -1.31
C LEU A 51 5.97 2.99 -0.71
N SER A 52 5.50 4.10 -1.26
CA SER A 52 4.09 4.50 -1.17
C SER A 52 3.55 4.65 -2.58
N LEU A 53 2.51 3.91 -2.95
CA LEU A 53 1.94 3.95 -4.30
C LEU A 53 0.47 4.37 -4.26
N ARG A 54 0.09 5.27 -5.17
CA ARG A 54 -1.30 5.74 -5.32
C ARG A 54 -1.73 5.77 -6.77
N LEU A 55 -2.79 5.05 -7.10
CA LEU A 55 -3.40 5.10 -8.42
C LEU A 55 -4.09 6.45 -8.67
N ASP A 56 -3.86 7.05 -9.84
CA ASP A 56 -4.74 8.12 -10.34
C ASP A 56 -6.05 7.51 -10.85
N LYS A 57 -7.02 7.35 -9.95
CA LYS A 57 -8.34 6.75 -10.25
C LYS A 57 -9.11 7.55 -11.31
N TRP A 58 -8.95 8.88 -11.40
CA TRP A 58 -9.57 9.68 -12.46
C TRP A 58 -8.95 9.39 -13.82
N GLY A 59 -7.62 9.36 -13.91
CA GLY A 59 -6.92 9.01 -15.14
C GLY A 59 -7.24 7.58 -15.59
N ALA A 60 -7.35 6.65 -14.64
CA ALA A 60 -7.61 5.24 -14.87
C ALA A 60 -9.06 4.92 -15.30
N SER A 61 -10.05 5.66 -14.78
CA SER A 61 -11.48 5.32 -14.92
C SER A 61 -12.37 6.50 -15.35
N GLY A 62 -11.77 7.58 -15.83
CA GLY A 62 -12.45 8.74 -16.41
C GLY A 62 -13.19 9.60 -15.37
N SER A 63 -14.18 10.37 -15.83
CA SER A 63 -14.93 11.32 -14.99
C SER A 63 -15.82 10.65 -13.93
N ARG A 64 -15.97 9.32 -13.94
CA ARG A 64 -16.89 8.63 -13.03
C ARG A 64 -16.52 8.83 -11.55
N TRP A 65 -15.22 8.82 -11.23
CA TRP A 65 -14.72 9.14 -9.90
C TRP A 65 -14.89 10.62 -9.51
N LYS A 66 -15.04 11.51 -10.50
CA LYS A 66 -15.37 12.93 -10.29
C LYS A 66 -16.83 13.07 -9.87
N ASP A 67 -17.71 12.31 -10.50
CA ASP A 67 -19.16 12.49 -10.37
C ASP A 67 -19.79 11.60 -9.27
N VAL A 68 -19.07 10.58 -8.79
CA VAL A 68 -19.58 9.67 -7.74
C VAL A 68 -19.78 10.41 -6.42
N LYS A 69 -20.99 10.27 -5.87
CA LYS A 69 -21.39 10.83 -4.58
C LYS A 69 -20.98 9.89 -3.45
N ALA A 70 -19.91 10.22 -2.75
CA ALA A 70 -19.48 9.45 -1.61
C ALA A 70 -20.45 9.62 -0.41
N LYS A 71 -20.57 8.61 0.47
CA LYS A 71 -21.48 8.64 1.63
C LYS A 71 -21.20 9.76 2.65
N GLY A 72 -20.00 10.32 2.62
CA GLY A 72 -19.46 11.18 3.67
C GLY A 72 -18.71 12.42 3.18
N GLY A 73 -18.02 13.07 4.11
CA GLY A 73 -17.30 14.33 3.93
C GLY A 73 -15.87 14.19 3.35
N SER A 74 -14.91 14.94 3.87
CA SER A 74 -13.53 14.94 3.37
C SER A 74 -12.85 13.56 3.45
N ALA A 75 -13.05 12.81 4.54
CA ALA A 75 -12.39 11.52 4.80
C ALA A 75 -12.72 10.42 3.76
N ILE A 76 -13.94 10.39 3.23
CA ILE A 76 -14.28 9.43 2.16
C ILE A 76 -13.78 9.90 0.80
N ASN A 77 -13.61 11.21 0.60
CA ASN A 77 -13.01 11.73 -0.63
C ASN A 77 -11.51 11.41 -0.70
N SER A 78 -10.82 11.24 0.43
CA SER A 78 -9.44 10.79 0.46
C SER A 78 -9.26 9.32 0.09
N GLN A 79 -10.28 8.45 0.22
CA GLN A 79 -10.24 7.11 -0.39
C GLN A 79 -10.13 7.14 -1.93
N LYS A 80 -10.51 8.25 -2.57
CA LYS A 80 -10.24 8.44 -4.02
C LYS A 80 -8.74 8.63 -4.31
N TYR A 81 -7.96 8.99 -3.29
CA TYR A 81 -6.53 9.26 -3.33
C TYR A 81 -5.75 8.27 -2.44
N GLU A 82 -6.22 7.02 -2.36
CA GLU A 82 -5.64 6.04 -1.44
C GLU A 82 -4.17 5.73 -1.72
N ASN A 83 -3.33 5.83 -0.68
CA ASN A 83 -1.95 5.37 -0.70
C ASN A 83 -1.91 3.91 -0.20
N ILE A 84 -1.13 3.09 -0.88
CA ILE A 84 -0.75 1.75 -0.43
C ILE A 84 0.73 1.82 -0.08
N ASP A 85 1.01 1.75 1.22
CA ASP A 85 2.36 1.89 1.78
C ASP A 85 2.96 0.52 2.04
N LEU A 86 4.20 0.30 1.60
CA LEU A 86 5.05 -0.83 1.89
C LEU A 86 6.26 -0.31 2.67
N ASP A 87 6.48 -0.84 3.87
CA ASP A 87 7.64 -0.52 4.71
C ASP A 87 7.98 -1.68 5.66
N TYR A 88 9.10 -1.57 6.37
CA TYR A 88 9.28 -2.35 7.59
C TYR A 88 8.48 -1.71 8.73
N GLU A 89 7.94 -2.53 9.62
CA GLU A 89 7.44 -2.03 10.91
C GLU A 89 8.52 -1.17 11.59
N GLY A 90 8.19 -0.07 12.28
CA GLY A 90 9.18 0.76 12.97
C GLY A 90 9.96 1.74 12.08
N SER A 91 9.98 1.56 10.75
CA SER A 91 10.73 2.46 9.87
C SER A 91 10.11 3.84 9.75
N TYR A 92 8.79 3.94 9.83
CA TYR A 92 8.09 5.24 9.85
C TYR A 92 8.47 6.05 11.09
N GLU A 93 8.58 5.38 12.23
CA GLU A 93 8.76 6.01 13.53
C GLU A 93 10.21 6.45 13.80
N SER A 94 11.18 5.81 13.15
CA SER A 94 12.59 5.86 13.58
C SER A 94 13.56 6.40 12.53
N ASP A 95 13.08 7.13 11.52
CA ASP A 95 13.87 7.63 10.37
C ASP A 95 14.68 6.56 9.61
N GLY A 96 14.32 5.29 9.79
CA GLY A 96 15.00 4.14 9.16
C GLY A 96 16.16 3.55 9.99
N ARG A 97 16.56 4.18 11.10
CA ARG A 97 17.58 3.64 12.02
C ARG A 97 17.10 2.40 12.77
N GLU A 98 15.80 2.32 13.06
CA GLU A 98 15.19 1.15 13.68
C GLU A 98 14.17 0.51 12.72
N LYS A 99 14.19 -0.81 12.64
CA LYS A 99 13.16 -1.55 11.91
C LYS A 99 12.79 -2.81 12.65
N GLY A 100 11.50 -3.09 12.61
CA GLY A 100 10.86 -4.28 13.14
C GLY A 100 11.16 -5.50 12.28
N ALA A 101 10.66 -6.63 12.75
CA ALA A 101 10.99 -7.93 12.17
C ALA A 101 10.20 -8.28 10.90
N TYR A 102 9.17 -7.50 10.57
CA TYR A 102 8.25 -7.80 9.48
C TYR A 102 8.07 -6.62 8.54
N LEU A 103 7.80 -6.91 7.27
CA LEU A 103 7.27 -5.93 6.34
C LEU A 103 5.79 -5.73 6.62
N ARG A 104 5.31 -4.53 6.36
CA ARG A 104 3.93 -4.12 6.46
C ARG A 104 3.48 -3.54 5.13
N ILE A 105 2.29 -3.93 4.70
CA ILE A 105 1.53 -3.23 3.67
C ILE A 105 0.33 -2.59 4.36
N ALA A 106 0.20 -1.28 4.29
CA ALA A 106 -0.85 -0.53 4.97
C ALA A 106 -1.61 0.39 4.02
N SER A 107 -2.84 0.69 4.41
CA SER A 107 -3.69 1.72 3.84
C SER A 107 -4.08 2.70 4.96
N ASN A 108 -4.52 3.90 4.59
CA ASN A 108 -5.05 4.89 5.52
C ASN A 108 -6.37 4.47 6.18
N TYR A 109 -7.10 3.49 5.62
CA TYR A 109 -8.46 3.16 6.07
C TYR A 109 -8.62 1.70 6.47
N LEU A 110 -9.36 1.43 7.55
CA LEU A 110 -9.72 0.06 7.96
C LEU A 110 -10.41 -0.70 6.83
N ASP A 111 -11.45 -0.10 6.26
CA ASP A 111 -12.16 -0.62 5.11
C ASP A 111 -11.71 0.08 3.84
N VAL A 112 -11.19 -0.72 2.91
CA VAL A 112 -10.58 -0.27 1.66
C VAL A 112 -11.44 -0.70 0.49
N LEU A 113 -11.59 0.21 -0.50
CA LEU A 113 -12.31 -0.04 -1.74
C LEU A 113 -11.73 -1.25 -2.48
N THR A 114 -12.57 -2.03 -3.15
CA THR A 114 -12.18 -3.28 -3.79
C THR A 114 -11.01 -3.13 -4.77
N VAL A 115 -10.94 -2.02 -5.51
CA VAL A 115 -9.82 -1.73 -6.44
C VAL A 115 -8.48 -1.60 -5.72
N ASP A 116 -8.45 -0.97 -4.55
CA ASP A 116 -7.24 -0.77 -3.76
C ASP A 116 -6.92 -2.03 -2.95
N LYS A 117 -7.94 -2.70 -2.38
CA LYS A 117 -7.78 -3.98 -1.68
C LYS A 117 -7.18 -5.06 -2.57
N ARG A 118 -7.66 -5.18 -3.82
CA ARG A 118 -7.08 -6.07 -4.83
C ARG A 118 -5.61 -5.72 -5.10
N ALA A 119 -5.29 -4.44 -5.23
CA ALA A 119 -3.93 -3.98 -5.43
C ALA A 119 -3.01 -4.29 -4.24
N MET A 120 -3.48 -4.11 -3.00
CA MET A 120 -2.78 -4.50 -1.78
C MET A 120 -2.47 -6.00 -1.76
N TYR A 121 -3.44 -6.84 -2.12
CA TYR A 121 -3.25 -8.29 -2.20
C TYR A 121 -2.24 -8.70 -3.25
N ILE A 122 -2.26 -8.07 -4.42
CA ILE A 122 -1.26 -8.34 -5.47
C ILE A 122 0.13 -7.90 -5.00
N MET A 123 0.25 -6.72 -4.39
CA MET A 123 1.52 -6.28 -3.81
C MET A 123 2.04 -7.29 -2.78
N ALA A 124 1.18 -7.75 -1.86
CA ALA A 124 1.56 -8.73 -0.85
C ALA A 124 2.07 -10.04 -1.48
N LEU A 125 1.38 -10.53 -2.51
CA LEU A 125 1.78 -11.73 -3.23
C LEU A 125 3.11 -11.56 -3.97
N GLU A 126 3.31 -10.45 -4.67
CA GLU A 126 4.55 -10.20 -5.43
C GLU A 126 5.76 -10.06 -4.50
N ILE A 127 5.62 -9.31 -3.40
CA ILE A 127 6.68 -9.15 -2.41
C ILE A 127 6.96 -10.48 -1.71
N ALA A 128 5.94 -11.16 -1.18
CA ALA A 128 6.12 -12.44 -0.51
C ALA A 128 6.74 -13.49 -1.43
N THR A 129 6.33 -13.55 -2.71
CA THR A 129 6.94 -14.46 -3.69
C THR A 129 8.41 -14.18 -3.90
N ALA A 130 8.79 -12.90 -4.04
CA ALA A 130 10.18 -12.51 -4.25
C ALA A 130 11.09 -12.92 -3.07
N ILE A 131 10.58 -12.80 -1.84
CA ILE A 131 11.37 -13.06 -0.63
C ILE A 131 11.14 -14.44 0.01
N ASP A 132 10.51 -15.37 -0.71
CA ASP A 132 10.13 -16.70 -0.16
C ASP A 132 9.35 -16.58 1.17
N GLY A 133 8.40 -15.66 1.18
CA GLY A 133 7.69 -15.21 2.37
C GLY A 133 6.31 -15.81 2.56
N LYS A 134 5.72 -15.48 3.71
CA LYS A 134 4.34 -15.75 4.10
C LYS A 134 3.64 -14.47 4.49
N ILE A 135 2.33 -14.44 4.30
CA ILE A 135 1.49 -13.25 4.51
C ILE A 135 0.61 -13.46 5.74
N SER A 136 0.43 -12.43 6.55
CA SER A 136 -0.50 -12.39 7.68
C SER A 136 -1.47 -11.23 7.52
N GLU A 137 -2.71 -11.46 7.92
CA GLU A 137 -3.81 -10.49 7.81
C GLU A 137 -4.47 -10.22 9.17
N ASP A 138 -4.01 -10.91 10.22
CA ASP A 138 -4.63 -10.95 11.53
C ASP A 138 -3.66 -10.50 12.64
N ASP A 139 -2.83 -9.52 12.29
CA ASP A 139 -1.78 -8.98 13.16
C ASP A 139 -0.76 -10.04 13.58
N LYS A 140 -0.22 -10.76 12.59
CA LYS A 140 0.88 -11.74 12.73
C LYS A 140 0.50 -13.00 13.54
N LYS A 141 -0.78 -13.21 13.84
CA LYS A 141 -1.26 -14.39 14.59
C LYS A 141 -1.19 -15.66 13.75
N THR A 142 -1.58 -15.57 12.47
CA THR A 142 -1.47 -16.65 11.49
C THR A 142 -0.67 -16.20 10.27
N TRP A 143 -0.09 -17.17 9.56
CA TRP A 143 0.78 -16.94 8.41
C TRP A 143 0.38 -17.88 7.27
N LEU A 144 -0.16 -17.30 6.21
CA LEU A 144 -0.58 -17.98 5.00
C LEU A 144 0.60 -18.08 4.02
N THR A 145 0.75 -19.25 3.42
CA THR A 145 1.56 -19.43 2.21
C THR A 145 0.96 -18.64 1.04
N ILE A 146 1.74 -18.48 -0.02
CA ILE A 146 1.32 -17.79 -1.24
C ILE A 146 0.07 -18.48 -1.83
N GLU A 147 0.04 -19.81 -1.84
CA GLU A 147 -1.06 -20.61 -2.35
C GLU A 147 -2.31 -20.47 -1.48
N GLU A 148 -2.18 -20.57 -0.15
CA GLU A 148 -3.31 -20.39 0.78
C GLU A 148 -3.90 -18.97 0.68
N PHE A 149 -3.05 -17.94 0.55
CA PHE A 149 -3.51 -16.57 0.39
C PHE A 149 -4.26 -16.37 -0.93
N LYS A 150 -3.75 -16.93 -2.04
CA LYS A 150 -4.40 -16.89 -3.36
C LYS A 150 -5.75 -17.58 -3.35
N GLU A 151 -5.84 -18.77 -2.75
CA GLU A 151 -7.09 -19.53 -2.66
C GLU A 151 -8.12 -18.78 -1.80
N LYS A 152 -7.69 -18.27 -0.65
CA LYS A 152 -8.57 -17.53 0.29
C LYS A 152 -9.20 -16.29 -0.34
N HIS A 153 -8.45 -15.54 -1.14
CA HIS A 153 -8.88 -14.25 -1.73
C HIS A 153 -9.09 -14.33 -3.24
N GLN A 154 -9.38 -15.52 -3.75
CA GLN A 154 -9.56 -15.75 -5.18
C GLN A 154 -10.68 -14.89 -5.77
N ASP A 155 -11.75 -14.64 -5.00
CA ASP A 155 -12.88 -13.79 -5.37
C ASP A 155 -12.44 -12.36 -5.71
N ILE A 156 -11.54 -11.77 -4.93
CA ILE A 156 -11.00 -10.42 -5.17
C ILE A 156 -9.87 -10.45 -6.22
N LEU A 157 -8.97 -11.43 -6.13
CA LEU A 157 -7.80 -11.53 -7.01
C LEU A 157 -8.17 -11.83 -8.48
N SER A 158 -9.29 -12.53 -8.69
CA SER A 158 -9.78 -12.87 -10.04
C SER A 158 -10.46 -11.72 -10.77
N LEU A 159 -10.84 -10.65 -10.07
CA LEU A 159 -11.44 -9.48 -10.68
C LEU A 159 -10.47 -8.84 -11.68
N THR A 160 -11.02 -8.39 -12.81
CA THR A 160 -10.36 -7.41 -13.66
C THR A 160 -10.31 -6.05 -12.95
N PHE A 161 -9.46 -5.15 -13.44
CA PHE A 161 -9.46 -3.77 -12.94
C PHE A 161 -10.84 -3.12 -13.08
N ASP A 162 -11.54 -3.37 -14.20
CA ASP A 162 -12.84 -2.77 -14.48
C ASP A 162 -13.89 -3.25 -13.49
N GLU A 163 -13.98 -4.55 -13.23
CA GLU A 163 -14.91 -5.11 -12.23
C GLU A 163 -14.63 -4.56 -10.83
N ALA A 164 -13.36 -4.58 -10.40
CA ALA A 164 -12.97 -4.03 -9.10
C ALA A 164 -13.28 -2.53 -9.00
N ASN A 165 -13.09 -1.78 -10.08
CA ASN A 165 -13.41 -0.36 -10.16
C ASN A 165 -14.92 -0.09 -10.09
N GLU A 166 -15.74 -0.88 -10.78
CA GLU A 166 -17.20 -0.76 -10.70
C GLU A 166 -17.72 -0.99 -9.29
N MET A 167 -17.27 -2.08 -8.64
CA MET A 167 -17.60 -2.36 -7.25
C MET A 167 -17.19 -1.21 -6.34
N SER A 168 -16.00 -0.66 -6.53
CA SER A 168 -15.50 0.46 -5.73
C SER A 168 -16.32 1.75 -5.89
N LEU A 169 -16.89 2.00 -7.07
CA LEU A 169 -17.78 3.14 -7.32
C LEU A 169 -19.13 2.98 -6.60
N GLU A 170 -19.58 1.76 -6.33
CA GLU A 170 -20.76 1.50 -5.50
C GLU A 170 -20.41 1.59 -4.01
N GLU A 171 -19.30 0.95 -3.61
CA GLU A 171 -18.80 0.92 -2.22
C GLU A 171 -18.58 2.32 -1.66
N ILE A 172 -17.94 3.23 -2.40
CA ILE A 172 -17.64 4.59 -1.92
C ILE A 172 -18.90 5.38 -1.56
N GLN A 173 -20.07 5.00 -2.08
CA GLN A 173 -21.36 5.63 -1.77
C GLN A 173 -21.99 5.10 -0.48
N ILE A 174 -21.49 3.99 0.07
CA ILE A 174 -22.07 3.29 1.22
C ILE A 174 -21.11 3.04 2.39
N ILE A 175 -19.81 3.01 2.13
CA ILE A 175 -18.77 2.70 3.11
C ILE A 175 -18.46 3.92 3.98
N ASP A 176 -18.11 3.66 5.24
CA ASP A 176 -17.63 4.69 6.15
C ASP A 176 -16.09 4.73 6.06
N ALA A 177 -15.53 5.92 5.82
CA ALA A 177 -14.09 6.11 5.81
C ALA A 177 -13.57 6.19 7.24
N ILE A 178 -13.27 5.02 7.81
CA ILE A 178 -12.69 4.91 9.15
C ILE A 178 -11.18 4.79 9.01
N ASP A 179 -10.46 5.76 9.56
CA ASP A 179 -9.00 5.77 9.53
C ASP A 179 -8.44 4.53 10.24
N GLU A 180 -7.36 3.98 9.69
CA GLU A 180 -6.61 2.89 10.29
C GLU A 180 -5.91 3.43 11.57
N PRO A 181 -6.23 2.90 12.76
CA PRO A 181 -5.69 3.41 14.02
C PRO A 181 -4.17 3.25 14.17
N ILE A 182 -3.53 2.46 13.30
CA ILE A 182 -2.08 2.29 13.32
C ILE A 182 -1.38 3.65 13.19
N TRP A 183 -1.85 4.56 12.33
CA TRP A 183 -1.15 5.81 12.04
C TRP A 183 -1.00 6.71 13.27
N GLU A 184 -2.05 6.84 14.07
CA GLU A 184 -1.98 7.58 15.34
C GLU A 184 -1.01 6.93 16.34
N GLU A 185 -0.90 5.61 16.33
CA GLU A 185 0.10 4.90 17.15
C GLU A 185 1.53 5.16 16.66
N LEU A 186 1.74 5.13 15.34
CA LEU A 186 3.05 5.39 14.74
C LEU A 186 3.49 6.84 14.98
N ASP A 187 2.58 7.81 14.87
CA ASP A 187 2.86 9.23 15.15
C ASP A 187 3.32 9.43 16.59
N ARG A 188 2.62 8.84 17.58
CA ARG A 188 3.02 8.91 18.99
C ARG A 188 4.40 8.28 19.23
N LYS A 189 4.67 7.14 18.59
CA LYS A 189 5.98 6.46 18.69
C LYS A 189 7.08 7.30 18.04
N ARG A 190 6.80 7.97 16.93
CA ARG A 190 7.72 8.88 16.24
C ARG A 190 8.06 10.08 17.12
N GLU A 191 7.08 10.69 17.78
CA GLU A 191 7.29 11.77 18.74
C GLU A 191 8.17 11.33 19.92
N GLU A 192 7.93 10.13 20.45
CA GLU A 192 8.76 9.54 21.50
C GLU A 192 10.19 9.28 21.02
N TYR A 193 10.35 8.73 19.82
CA TYR A 193 11.65 8.48 19.21
C TYR A 193 12.45 9.78 19.04
N ILE A 194 11.86 10.81 18.44
CA ILE A 194 12.48 12.13 18.25
C ILE A 194 12.90 12.72 19.60
N ARG A 195 12.09 12.57 20.65
CA ARG A 195 12.42 13.05 21.99
C ARG A 195 13.65 12.35 22.59
N ILE A 196 13.90 11.09 22.23
CA ILE A 196 15.04 10.30 22.74
C ILE A 196 16.30 10.53 21.88
N HIS A 197 16.14 10.55 20.56
CA HIS A 197 17.24 10.51 19.60
C HIS A 197 17.56 11.87 18.95
N GLY A 198 16.76 12.89 19.23
CA GLY A 198 16.79 14.17 18.52
C GLY A 198 16.07 14.08 17.18
N GLU A 199 15.72 15.25 16.63
CA GLU A 199 15.35 15.33 15.22
C GLU A 199 16.59 15.03 14.35
N VAL A 200 16.39 14.36 13.23
CA VAL A 200 17.44 14.25 12.22
C VAL A 200 17.67 15.64 11.66
N GLU A 201 18.87 16.19 11.85
CA GLU A 201 19.34 17.31 11.04
C GLU A 201 19.51 16.77 9.62
N LEU A 202 18.53 17.04 8.75
CA LEU A 202 18.71 16.88 7.32
C LEU A 202 19.67 18.00 6.92
N ASP A 203 20.92 17.65 6.62
CA ASP A 203 21.86 18.60 6.06
C ASP A 203 21.32 18.98 4.67
N ASP A 204 20.76 20.19 4.56
CA ASP A 204 20.27 20.78 3.30
C ASP A 204 21.45 21.13 2.36
N GLU A 205 22.58 20.43 2.42
CA GLU A 205 23.70 20.57 1.46
C GLU A 205 23.39 19.80 0.16
N GLU A 206 22.31 20.19 -0.51
CA GLU A 206 22.16 20.06 -1.97
C GLU A 206 22.09 21.47 -2.58
N ASP A 207 23.19 22.21 -2.47
CA ASP A 207 23.47 23.41 -3.27
C ASP A 207 24.95 23.36 -3.71
N GLU A 208 25.26 22.63 -4.80
CA GLU A 208 26.36 22.95 -5.75
C GLU A 208 26.19 22.26 -7.12
#